data_AF-A0A924YDY6-F1
#
_entry.id   AF-A0A924YDY6-F1
#
_cell.length_a   1.000
_cell.length_b   1.000
_cell.length_c   1.000
_cell.angle_alpha   90.00
_cell.angle_beta   90.00
_cell.angle_gamma   90.00
#
_symmetry.space_group_name_H-M   'P 1'
#
loop_
_entity.id
_entity.type
_entity.pdbx_description
1 polymer ?
#
loop_
_entity_poly.entity_id
_entity_poly.type
_entity_poly.pdbx_seq_one_letter_code
_entity_poly.pdbx_strand_id
1 'polypeptide(L)'
;MRFSRLGFIFLALYLVFLGGSAYYTLIFPVRVFHHILLTVLLAVWIIGRLWKRRGLPATPLNRPLYAAIALWFASALFSIDPRMAFENVWFLVIHVLFFFALADLFQRGRQRLIFETQFLLAALVVLVSALEIASWYFGLGFIPGTSVGWTEVGIWLPPQAPRLALAMNISTLLAGYVAPLVTLAAAWALTVRGRDFRAVLWALAGALFVVLVLTSSRGGLLSFAAAAGTLIALRIWQSPRLLQNPRARVLIGG
;
A
#
# COMPACT_ATOMS: atom_id res chain seq x y z
N MET A 1 12.04 17.57 16.46
CA MET A 1 12.02 16.72 15.24
C MET A 1 11.61 15.26 15.52
N ARG A 2 12.11 14.60 16.59
CA ARG A 2 11.79 13.19 16.91
C ARG A 2 10.28 12.92 17.10
N PHE A 3 9.57 13.77 17.84
CA PHE A 3 8.12 13.60 18.06
C PHE A 3 7.28 13.65 16.77
N SER A 4 7.63 14.52 15.82
CA SER A 4 6.92 14.60 14.53
C SER A 4 7.11 13.33 13.69
N ARG A 5 8.28 12.70 13.77
CA ARG A 5 8.56 11.42 13.10
C ARG A 5 7.77 10.28 13.72
N LEU A 6 7.80 10.17 15.05
CA LEU A 6 7.05 9.13 15.77
C LEU A 6 5.54 9.28 15.52
N GLY A 7 5.01 10.50 15.61
CA GLY A 7 3.61 10.78 15.31
C GLY A 7 3.22 10.36 13.88
N PHE A 8 4.09 10.58 12.90
CA PHE A 8 3.86 10.12 11.53
C PHE A 8 3.84 8.58 11.42
N ILE A 9 4.78 7.89 12.09
CA ILE A 9 4.83 6.43 12.10
C ILE A 9 3.60 5.83 12.79
N PHE A 10 3.21 6.35 13.95
CA PHE A 10 2.01 5.90 14.66
C PHE A 10 0.73 6.17 13.86
N LEU A 11 0.63 7.32 13.20
CA LEU A 11 -0.47 7.60 12.29
C LEU A 11 -0.49 6.59 11.15
N ALA A 12 0.65 6.31 10.52
CA ALA A 12 0.71 5.35 9.42
C ALA A 12 0.37 3.92 9.87
N LEU A 13 0.83 3.49 11.06
CA LEU A 13 0.44 2.24 11.70
C LEU A 13 -1.09 2.16 11.88
N TYR A 14 -1.68 3.20 12.45
CA TYR A 14 -3.13 3.29 12.62
C TYR A 14 -3.86 3.20 11.27
N LEU A 15 -3.41 3.96 10.27
CA LEU A 15 -4.05 3.99 8.96
C LEU A 15 -3.96 2.65 8.23
N VAL A 16 -2.87 1.90 8.39
CA VAL A 16 -2.71 0.60 7.71
C VAL A 16 -3.43 -0.53 8.45
N PHE A 17 -3.23 -0.65 9.77
CA PHE A 17 -3.69 -1.82 10.52
C PHE A 17 -5.09 -1.69 11.12
N LEU A 18 -5.57 -0.47 11.35
CA LEU A 18 -6.91 -0.23 11.91
C LEU A 18 -7.82 0.38 10.84
N GLY A 19 -7.44 1.55 10.33
CA GLY A 19 -8.26 2.32 9.39
C GLY A 19 -8.42 1.71 7.99
N GLY A 20 -7.35 1.12 7.46
CA GLY A 20 -7.30 0.52 6.12
C GLY A 20 -7.54 -0.99 6.11
N SER A 21 -7.92 -1.55 7.25
CA SER A 21 -8.15 -2.98 7.43
C SER A 21 -9.66 -3.31 7.44
N ALA A 22 -9.99 -4.59 7.59
CA ALA A 22 -11.37 -5.02 7.81
C ALA A 22 -12.02 -4.38 9.05
N TYR A 23 -11.26 -3.93 10.04
CA TYR A 23 -11.82 -3.34 11.25
C TYR A 23 -12.63 -2.07 10.95
N TYR A 24 -12.26 -1.30 9.93
CA TYR A 24 -13.04 -0.14 9.49
C TYR A 24 -14.45 -0.51 9.01
N THR A 25 -14.60 -1.65 8.34
CA THR A 25 -15.91 -2.09 7.86
C THR A 25 -16.69 -2.85 8.93
N LEU A 26 -16.02 -3.64 9.76
CA LEU A 26 -16.66 -4.52 10.73
C LEU A 26 -17.03 -3.83 12.06
N ILE A 27 -16.25 -2.84 12.50
CA ILE A 27 -16.42 -2.23 13.82
C ILE A 27 -16.89 -0.78 13.65
N PHE A 28 -18.18 -0.54 13.90
CA PHE A 28 -18.80 0.78 13.70
C PHE A 28 -18.09 1.92 14.46
N PRO A 29 -17.72 1.78 15.75
CA PRO A 29 -16.95 2.81 16.44
C PRO A 29 -15.61 3.14 15.77
N VAL A 30 -14.90 2.13 15.25
CA VAL A 30 -13.64 2.32 14.52
C VAL A 30 -13.89 3.09 13.23
N ARG A 31 -14.97 2.78 12.51
CA ARG A 31 -15.38 3.51 11.29
C ARG A 31 -15.62 4.99 11.58
N VAL A 32 -16.46 5.29 12.57
CA VAL A 32 -16.81 6.66 12.95
C VAL A 32 -15.57 7.44 13.38
N PHE A 33 -14.75 6.85 14.26
CA PHE A 33 -13.52 7.47 14.72
C PHE A 33 -12.54 7.72 13.56
N HIS A 34 -12.33 6.74 12.68
CA HIS A 34 -11.47 6.87 11.51
C HIS A 34 -11.95 7.99 10.58
N HIS A 35 -13.25 8.07 10.34
CA HIS A 35 -13.84 9.08 9.51
C HIS A 35 -13.61 10.48 10.09
N ILE A 36 -13.95 10.71 11.37
CA ILE A 36 -13.73 11.99 12.05
C ILE A 36 -12.24 12.37 12.04
N LEU A 37 -11.36 11.42 12.41
CA LEU A 37 -9.92 11.65 12.47
C LEU A 37 -9.37 12.10 11.12
N LEU A 38 -9.74 11.42 10.03
CA LEU A 38 -9.27 11.77 8.69
C LEU A 38 -9.84 13.10 8.20
N THR A 39 -11.13 13.35 8.43
CA THR A 39 -11.75 14.63 8.09
C THR A 39 -11.02 15.78 8.76
N VAL A 40 -10.79 15.69 10.08
CA VAL A 40 -10.11 16.73 10.84
C VAL A 40 -8.66 16.89 10.38
N LEU A 41 -7.92 15.80 10.23
CA LEU A 41 -6.50 15.85 9.84
C LEU A 41 -6.31 16.47 8.46
N LEU A 42 -7.12 16.06 7.48
CA LEU A 42 -7.07 16.59 6.12
C LEU A 42 -7.61 18.03 6.06
N ALA A 43 -8.66 18.37 6.81
CA ALA A 43 -9.16 19.74 6.89
C ALA A 43 -8.10 20.69 7.47
N VAL A 44 -7.45 20.33 8.59
CA VAL A 44 -6.36 21.12 9.18
C VAL A 44 -5.21 21.29 8.18
N TRP A 45 -4.85 20.23 7.45
CA TRP A 45 -3.81 20.30 6.41
C TRP A 45 -4.20 21.24 5.27
N ILE A 46 -5.43 21.16 4.73
CA ILE A 46 -5.93 22.03 3.66
C ILE A 46 -6.01 23.49 4.14
N ILE A 47 -6.63 23.74 5.29
CA ILE A 47 -6.77 25.09 5.87
C ILE A 47 -5.39 25.71 6.10
N GLY A 48 -4.45 24.95 6.67
CA GLY A 48 -3.08 25.42 6.88
C GLY A 48 -2.33 25.74 5.58
N ARG A 49 -2.68 25.08 4.47
CA ARG A 49 -2.17 25.42 3.13
C ARG A 49 -2.82 26.68 2.57
N LEU A 50 -4.14 26.80 2.68
CA LEU A 50 -4.88 27.98 2.23
C LEU A 50 -4.43 29.25 2.97
N TRP A 51 -4.23 29.17 4.29
CA TRP A 51 -3.70 30.29 5.09
C TRP A 51 -2.30 30.73 4.66
N LYS A 52 -1.46 29.78 4.22
CA LYS A 52 -0.13 30.09 3.66
C LYS A 52 -0.17 30.52 2.20
N ARG A 53 -1.36 30.69 1.62
CA ARG A 53 -1.59 30.96 0.18
C ARG A 53 -0.92 29.94 -0.73
N ARG A 54 -0.79 28.71 -0.24
CA ARG A 54 -0.24 27.59 -0.99
C ARG A 54 -1.40 26.76 -1.50
N GLY A 55 -1.68 26.81 -2.81
CA GLY A 55 -2.67 25.91 -3.43
C GLY A 55 -2.29 24.43 -3.29
N LEU A 56 -3.09 23.53 -3.87
CA LEU A 56 -2.76 22.10 -3.89
C LEU A 56 -1.41 21.85 -4.60
N PRO A 57 -0.64 20.83 -4.19
CA PRO A 57 0.61 20.46 -4.87
C PRO A 57 0.40 20.27 -6.37
N ALA A 58 1.28 20.87 -7.19
CA ALA A 58 1.25 20.69 -8.63
C ALA A 58 1.80 19.31 -8.98
N THR A 59 0.97 18.45 -9.55
CA THR A 59 1.38 17.15 -10.11
C THR A 59 0.78 16.98 -11.51
N PRO A 60 1.40 16.16 -12.39
CA PRO A 60 0.81 15.84 -13.70
C PRO A 60 -0.58 15.19 -13.61
N LEU A 61 -0.92 14.60 -12.45
CA LEU A 61 -2.19 13.92 -12.22
C LEU A 61 -3.31 14.84 -11.75
N ASN A 62 -3.06 16.14 -11.52
CA ASN A 62 -4.07 17.05 -10.96
C ASN A 62 -5.34 17.10 -11.81
N ARG A 63 -5.20 17.32 -13.13
CA ARG A 63 -6.36 17.43 -14.03
C ARG A 63 -7.16 16.11 -14.10
N PRO A 64 -6.53 14.94 -14.33
CA PRO A 64 -7.23 13.66 -14.24
C PRO A 64 -7.95 13.44 -12.91
N LEU A 65 -7.32 13.77 -11.78
CA LEU A 65 -7.91 13.59 -10.45
C LEU A 65 -9.11 14.51 -10.22
N TYR A 66 -9.05 15.77 -10.67
CA TYR A 66 -10.19 16.68 -10.57
C TYR A 66 -11.35 16.22 -11.45
N ALA A 67 -11.06 15.76 -12.67
CA ALA A 67 -12.08 15.18 -13.56
C ALA A 67 -12.72 13.93 -12.95
N ALA A 68 -11.92 13.04 -12.35
CA ALA A 68 -12.41 11.86 -11.66
C ALA A 68 -13.31 12.21 -10.47
N ILE A 69 -12.90 13.18 -9.64
CA ILE A 69 -13.72 13.68 -8.53
C ILE A 69 -15.05 14.22 -9.05
N ALA A 70 -15.02 15.12 -10.05
CA ALA A 70 -16.24 15.68 -10.62
C ALA A 70 -17.18 14.59 -11.16
N LEU A 71 -16.62 13.59 -11.85
CA LEU A 71 -17.38 12.44 -12.35
C LEU A 71 -18.00 11.63 -11.20
N TRP A 72 -17.25 11.33 -10.13
CA TRP A 72 -17.78 10.59 -8.98
C TRP A 72 -18.92 11.33 -8.27
N PHE A 73 -18.80 12.65 -8.12
CA PHE A 73 -19.87 13.48 -7.56
C PHE A 73 -21.11 13.50 -8.45
N ALA A 74 -20.94 13.63 -9.78
CA ALA A 74 -22.04 13.53 -10.73
C ALA A 74 -22.71 12.14 -10.65
N SER A 75 -21.92 11.07 -10.66
CA SER A 75 -22.43 9.70 -10.53
C SER A 75 -23.17 9.48 -9.21
N ALA A 76 -22.71 10.04 -8.10
CA ALA A 76 -23.41 9.95 -6.82
C ALA A 76 -24.74 10.71 -6.81
N LEU A 77 -24.78 11.90 -7.43
CA LEU A 77 -25.99 12.71 -7.53
C LEU A 77 -27.09 12.01 -8.35
N PHE A 78 -26.71 11.31 -9.42
CA PHE A 78 -27.63 10.56 -10.29
C PHE A 78 -27.81 9.08 -9.90
N SER A 79 -27.30 8.67 -8.72
CA SER A 79 -27.44 7.29 -8.24
C SER A 79 -28.87 7.00 -7.75
N ILE A 80 -29.28 5.72 -7.81
CA ILE A 80 -30.57 5.25 -7.27
C ILE A 80 -30.65 5.49 -5.76
N ASP A 81 -29.52 5.33 -5.06
CA ASP A 81 -29.38 5.68 -3.63
C ASP A 81 -28.27 6.73 -3.48
N PRO A 82 -28.62 8.03 -3.58
CA PRO A 82 -27.65 9.11 -3.47
C PRO A 82 -26.92 9.13 -2.13
N ARG A 83 -27.61 8.79 -1.03
CA ARG A 83 -27.02 8.82 0.31
C ARG A 83 -25.85 7.84 0.42
N MET A 84 -26.10 6.57 0.08
CA MET A 84 -25.04 5.55 0.06
C MET A 84 -23.94 5.88 -0.94
N ALA A 85 -24.28 6.50 -2.08
CA ALA A 85 -23.29 6.92 -3.06
C ALA A 85 -22.36 8.03 -2.53
N PHE A 86 -22.90 9.06 -1.87
CA PHE A 86 -22.08 10.14 -1.27
C PHE A 86 -21.17 9.63 -0.16
N GLU A 87 -21.65 8.71 0.68
CA GLU A 87 -20.81 8.08 1.71
C GLU A 87 -19.61 7.34 1.08
N ASN A 88 -19.79 6.70 -0.07
CA ASN A 88 -18.70 6.05 -0.82
C ASN A 88 -17.78 7.05 -1.54
N VAL A 89 -18.32 8.14 -2.10
CA VAL A 89 -17.51 9.20 -2.74
C VAL A 89 -16.54 9.82 -1.73
N TRP A 90 -16.96 9.99 -0.49
CA TRP A 90 -16.10 10.51 0.57
C TRP A 90 -14.82 9.69 0.74
N PHE A 91 -14.92 8.36 0.72
CA PHE A 91 -13.76 7.46 0.80
C PHE A 91 -12.78 7.71 -0.36
N LEU A 92 -13.28 7.87 -1.59
CA LEU A 92 -12.44 8.16 -2.76
C LEU A 92 -11.78 9.53 -2.66
N VAL A 93 -12.51 10.56 -2.23
CA VAL A 93 -11.98 11.92 -2.01
C VAL A 93 -10.86 11.91 -0.99
N ILE A 94 -11.02 11.19 0.12
CA ILE A 94 -9.95 11.01 1.13
C ILE A 94 -8.67 10.45 0.49
N HIS A 95 -8.77 9.44 -0.39
CA HIS A 95 -7.60 8.85 -1.04
C HIS A 95 -6.90 9.85 -1.98
N VAL A 96 -7.66 10.67 -2.71
CA VAL A 96 -7.10 11.74 -3.54
C VAL A 96 -6.41 12.80 -2.68
N LEU A 97 -7.01 13.19 -1.55
CA LEU A 97 -6.39 14.13 -0.61
C LEU A 97 -5.13 13.55 0.03
N PHE A 98 -5.10 12.26 0.36
CA PHE A 98 -3.90 11.57 0.80
C PHE A 98 -2.80 11.58 -0.26
N PHE A 99 -3.14 11.34 -1.53
CA PHE A 99 -2.19 11.47 -2.64
C PHE A 99 -1.56 12.87 -2.65
N PHE A 100 -2.37 13.93 -2.53
CA PHE A 100 -1.84 15.29 -2.48
C PHE A 100 -1.00 15.55 -1.22
N ALA A 101 -1.42 15.07 -0.05
CA ALA A 101 -0.65 15.22 1.19
C ALA A 101 0.72 14.53 1.08
N LEU A 102 0.77 13.33 0.49
CA LEU A 102 2.03 12.64 0.20
C LEU A 102 2.87 13.40 -0.83
N ALA A 103 2.27 13.84 -1.94
CA ALA A 103 2.98 14.64 -2.96
C ALA A 103 3.60 15.91 -2.36
N ASP A 104 2.90 16.60 -1.45
CA ASP A 104 3.44 17.75 -0.72
C ASP A 104 4.66 17.38 0.14
N LEU A 105 4.60 16.25 0.86
CA LEU A 105 5.73 15.77 1.64
C LEU A 105 6.94 15.43 0.76
N PHE A 106 6.72 14.82 -0.40
CA PHE A 106 7.77 14.58 -1.40
C PHE A 106 8.38 15.89 -1.91
N GLN A 107 7.55 16.87 -2.30
CA GLN A 107 8.01 18.18 -2.79
C GLN A 107 8.80 18.96 -1.72
N ARG A 108 8.58 18.68 -0.43
CA ARG A 108 9.32 19.26 0.70
C ARG A 108 10.57 18.48 1.10
N GLY A 109 10.99 17.49 0.32
CA GLY A 109 12.19 16.70 0.63
C GLY A 109 12.00 15.67 1.74
N ARG A 110 10.75 15.35 2.13
CA ARG A 110 10.43 14.39 3.21
C ARG A 110 10.19 12.97 2.70
N GLN A 111 10.60 12.65 1.47
CA GLN A 111 10.46 11.31 0.89
C GLN A 111 11.07 10.22 1.78
N ARG A 112 12.22 10.49 2.40
CA ARG A 112 12.92 9.52 3.27
C ARG A 112 12.02 9.06 4.42
N LEU A 113 11.29 9.97 5.06
CA LEU A 113 10.36 9.63 6.14
C LEU A 113 9.25 8.69 5.66
N ILE A 114 8.71 8.93 4.48
CA ILE A 114 7.64 8.12 3.89
C ILE A 114 8.15 6.71 3.59
N PHE A 115 9.29 6.59 2.90
CA PHE A 115 9.88 5.30 2.56
C PHE A 115 10.31 4.50 3.79
N GLU A 116 10.97 5.13 4.76
CA GLU A 116 11.35 4.45 6.01
C GLU A 116 10.12 3.94 6.77
N THR A 117 9.05 4.75 6.83
CA THR A 117 7.79 4.34 7.47
C THR A 117 7.15 3.20 6.70
N GLN A 118 7.08 3.29 5.37
CA GLN A 118 6.46 2.27 4.54
C GLN A 118 7.21 0.93 4.60
N PHE A 119 8.55 0.96 4.61
CA PHE A 119 9.35 -0.27 4.77
C PHE A 119 9.28 -0.85 6.19
N LEU A 120 9.15 0.00 7.22
CA LEU A 120 8.89 -0.45 8.58
C LEU A 120 7.54 -1.17 8.68
N LEU A 121 6.48 -0.60 8.10
CA LEU A 121 5.16 -1.24 8.06
C LEU A 121 5.18 -2.54 7.26
N ALA A 122 5.90 -2.57 6.13
CA ALA A 122 6.08 -3.78 5.34
C ALA A 122 6.80 -4.89 6.13
N ALA A 123 7.85 -4.55 6.87
CA ALA A 123 8.56 -5.48 7.74
C ALA A 123 7.65 -6.00 8.87
N LEU A 124 6.81 -5.14 9.44
CA LEU A 124 5.82 -5.56 10.44
C LEU A 124 4.79 -6.52 9.85
N VAL A 125 4.29 -6.27 8.62
CA VAL A 125 3.40 -7.20 7.92
C VAL A 125 4.08 -8.56 7.72
N VAL A 126 5.34 -8.58 7.27
CA VAL A 126 6.11 -9.83 7.13
C VAL A 126 6.24 -10.55 8.46
N LEU A 127 6.52 -9.84 9.56
CA LEU A 127 6.63 -10.43 10.89
C LEU A 127 5.31 -11.06 11.34
N VAL A 128 4.19 -10.35 11.20
CA VAL A 128 2.86 -10.87 11.57
C VAL A 128 2.47 -12.07 10.71
N SER A 129 2.76 -12.03 9.41
CA SER A 129 2.55 -13.16 8.51
C SER A 129 3.46 -14.35 8.84
N ALA A 130 4.71 -14.12 9.26
CA ALA A 130 5.60 -15.18 9.71
C ALA A 130 5.08 -15.86 11.00
N LEU A 131 4.50 -15.07 11.93
CA LEU A 131 3.83 -15.61 13.11
C LEU A 131 2.60 -16.45 12.73
N GLU A 132 1.83 -16.03 11.73
CA GLU A 132 0.69 -16.81 11.20
C GLU A 132 1.15 -18.15 10.60
N ILE A 133 2.23 -18.14 9.80
CA ILE A 133 2.85 -19.36 9.27
C ILE A 133 3.37 -20.25 10.39
N ALA A 134 4.08 -19.68 11.38
CA ALA A 134 4.62 -20.43 12.51
C ALA A 134 3.49 -21.03 13.36
N SER A 135 2.40 -20.30 13.58
CA SER A 135 1.22 -20.80 14.28
C SER A 135 0.59 -21.98 13.53
N TRP A 136 0.40 -21.84 12.21
CA TRP A 136 -0.12 -22.92 11.37
C TRP A 136 0.80 -24.15 11.35
N TYR A 137 2.12 -23.95 11.25
CA TYR A 137 3.06 -25.06 11.14
C TYR A 137 3.24 -25.79 12.48
N PHE A 138 3.51 -25.04 13.55
CA PHE A 138 3.86 -25.61 14.86
C PHE A 138 2.67 -25.81 15.82
N GLY A 139 1.46 -25.38 15.46
CA GLY A 139 0.29 -25.53 16.34
C GLY A 139 0.26 -24.54 17.51
N LEU A 140 0.82 -23.33 17.34
CA LEU A 140 1.00 -22.38 18.45
C LEU A 140 -0.31 -21.77 18.98
N GLY A 141 -1.41 -21.89 18.23
CA GLY A 141 -2.73 -21.41 18.65
C GLY A 141 -2.90 -19.88 18.71
N PHE A 142 -2.02 -19.10 18.06
CA PHE A 142 -2.16 -17.64 17.99
C PHE A 142 -3.36 -17.19 17.14
N ILE A 143 -3.83 -18.05 16.24
CA ILE A 143 -4.94 -17.80 15.33
C ILE A 143 -5.96 -18.94 15.47
N PRO A 144 -7.27 -18.66 15.40
CA PRO A 144 -8.28 -19.71 15.39
C PRO A 144 -7.98 -20.79 14.34
N GLY A 145 -8.03 -22.06 14.76
CA GLY A 145 -7.76 -23.20 13.87
C GLY A 145 -6.28 -23.56 13.67
N THR A 146 -5.36 -22.94 14.42
CA THR A 146 -3.92 -23.24 14.36
C THR A 146 -3.36 -23.83 15.66
N SER A 147 -4.19 -24.54 16.43
CA SER A 147 -3.78 -25.19 17.69
C SER A 147 -3.21 -26.58 17.50
N VAL A 148 -3.23 -27.12 16.27
CA VAL A 148 -2.72 -28.45 15.95
C VAL A 148 -1.60 -28.30 14.93
N GLY A 149 -0.39 -28.71 15.29
CA GLY A 149 0.82 -28.58 14.48
C GLY A 149 1.14 -29.82 13.64
N TRP A 150 2.12 -29.69 12.74
CA TRP A 150 2.58 -30.80 11.89
C TRP A 150 3.08 -32.01 12.71
N THR A 151 3.66 -31.75 13.90
CA THR A 151 4.15 -32.79 14.81
C THR A 151 3.03 -33.64 15.40
N GLU A 152 1.84 -33.05 15.61
CA GLU A 152 0.68 -33.74 16.17
C GLU A 152 -0.06 -34.55 15.11
N VAL A 153 -0.10 -34.04 13.87
CA VAL A 153 -0.72 -34.75 12.73
C VAL A 153 0.20 -35.85 12.20
N GLY A 154 1.50 -35.78 12.48
CA GLY A 154 2.50 -36.72 11.96
C GLY A 154 2.81 -36.53 10.46
N ILE A 155 2.40 -35.42 9.87
CA ILE A 155 2.62 -35.09 8.45
C ILE A 155 3.52 -33.85 8.39
N TRP A 156 4.76 -34.03 7.92
CA TRP A 156 5.78 -32.96 7.87
C TRP A 156 5.38 -31.74 7.02
N LEU A 157 4.52 -31.94 6.02
CA LEU A 157 3.96 -30.91 5.16
C LEU A 157 2.43 -31.02 5.13
N PRO A 158 1.70 -30.20 5.91
CA PRO A 158 0.25 -30.27 5.93
C PRO A 158 -0.33 -30.05 4.51
N PRO A 159 -1.38 -30.80 4.13
CA PRO A 159 -1.86 -30.84 2.74
C PRO A 159 -2.47 -29.52 2.26
N GLN A 160 -2.87 -28.65 3.18
CA GLN A 160 -3.46 -27.35 2.88
C GLN A 160 -2.55 -26.23 3.36
N ALA A 161 -2.00 -25.47 2.40
CA ALA A 161 -1.22 -24.27 2.70
C ALA A 161 -2.08 -23.22 3.43
N PRO A 162 -1.48 -22.44 4.36
CA PRO A 162 -2.22 -21.42 5.08
C PRO A 162 -2.58 -20.28 4.12
N ARG A 163 -3.80 -19.77 4.24
CA ARG A 163 -4.23 -18.57 3.52
C ARG A 163 -4.02 -17.35 4.39
N LEU A 164 -2.89 -16.67 4.21
CA LEU A 164 -2.51 -15.57 5.09
C LEU A 164 -3.51 -14.42 5.03
N ALA A 165 -3.95 -13.99 6.21
CA ALA A 165 -4.87 -12.87 6.36
C ALA A 165 -4.62 -12.06 7.62
N LEU A 166 -3.87 -12.56 8.61
CA LEU A 166 -3.83 -11.99 9.97
C LEU A 166 -3.48 -10.50 9.99
N ALA A 167 -2.47 -10.09 9.22
CA ALA A 167 -1.98 -8.71 9.22
C ALA A 167 -3.03 -7.66 8.80
N MET A 168 -4.07 -8.04 8.05
CA MET A 168 -5.14 -7.12 7.63
C MET A 168 -6.56 -7.69 7.80
N ASN A 169 -6.66 -8.84 8.50
CA ASN A 169 -7.86 -9.66 8.68
C ASN A 169 -8.51 -10.21 7.39
N ILE A 170 -8.13 -9.73 6.20
CA ILE A 170 -8.64 -10.18 4.90
C ILE A 170 -7.47 -10.39 3.94
N SER A 171 -7.37 -11.62 3.39
CA SER A 171 -6.29 -12.01 2.46
C SER A 171 -6.23 -11.15 1.19
N THR A 172 -7.36 -10.69 0.66
CA THR A 172 -7.38 -9.84 -0.54
C THR A 172 -6.87 -8.43 -0.26
N LEU A 173 -7.17 -7.86 0.92
CA LEU A 173 -6.61 -6.58 1.36
C LEU A 173 -5.10 -6.69 1.59
N LEU A 174 -4.67 -7.75 2.28
CA LEU A 174 -3.25 -8.05 2.49
C LEU A 174 -2.51 -8.16 1.16
N ALA A 175 -3.09 -8.88 0.18
CA ALA A 175 -2.52 -9.01 -1.15
C ALA A 175 -2.43 -7.66 -1.89
N GLY A 176 -3.49 -6.84 -1.81
CA GLY A 176 -3.52 -5.51 -2.41
C GLY A 176 -2.50 -4.55 -1.80
N TYR A 177 -2.20 -4.69 -0.50
CA TYR A 177 -1.17 -3.91 0.19
C TYR A 177 0.25 -4.39 -0.17
N VAL A 178 0.47 -5.71 -0.18
CA VAL A 178 1.79 -6.31 -0.37
C VAL A 178 2.26 -6.26 -1.84
N ALA A 179 1.35 -6.43 -2.81
CA ALA A 179 1.70 -6.43 -4.24
C ALA A 179 2.50 -5.18 -4.71
N PRO A 180 2.06 -3.93 -4.45
CA PRO A 180 2.85 -2.75 -4.80
C PRO A 180 4.14 -2.64 -3.96
N LEU A 181 4.14 -3.13 -2.72
CA LEU A 181 5.31 -3.10 -1.84
C LEU A 181 6.44 -4.00 -2.31
N VAL A 182 6.15 -5.18 -2.86
CA VAL A 182 7.16 -6.04 -3.49
C VAL A 182 7.89 -5.27 -4.59
N THR A 183 7.12 -4.64 -5.49
CA THR A 183 7.67 -3.87 -6.62
C THR A 183 8.45 -2.66 -6.12
N LEU A 184 7.95 -1.96 -5.10
CA LEU A 184 8.62 -0.79 -4.52
C LEU A 184 9.94 -1.15 -3.84
N ALA A 185 9.96 -2.22 -3.03
CA ALA A 185 11.15 -2.70 -2.36
C ALA A 185 12.21 -3.17 -3.36
N ALA A 186 11.81 -3.94 -4.38
CA ALA A 186 12.70 -4.38 -5.46
C ALA A 186 13.26 -3.19 -6.27
N ALA A 187 12.41 -2.25 -6.67
CA ALA A 187 12.83 -1.05 -7.39
C ALA A 187 13.84 -0.22 -6.59
N TRP A 188 13.66 -0.12 -5.28
CA TRP A 188 14.57 0.60 -4.38
C TRP A 188 15.87 -0.15 -4.13
N ALA A 189 15.83 -1.49 -4.04
CA ALA A 189 17.02 -2.33 -3.94
C ALA A 189 17.95 -2.14 -5.16
N LEU A 190 17.36 -1.93 -6.34
CA LEU A 190 18.10 -1.66 -7.58
C LEU A 190 18.77 -0.29 -7.62
N THR A 191 18.30 0.70 -6.85
CA THR A 191 18.83 2.08 -6.89
C THR A 191 19.77 2.41 -5.74
N VAL A 192 19.68 1.70 -4.61
CA VAL A 192 20.54 1.96 -3.45
C VAL A 192 22.00 1.57 -3.72
N ARG A 193 22.95 2.42 -3.30
CA ARG A 193 24.39 2.21 -3.51
C ARG A 193 25.03 1.23 -2.51
N GLY A 194 24.54 1.18 -1.27
CA GLY A 194 25.08 0.33 -0.22
C GLY A 194 24.70 -1.15 -0.39
N ARG A 195 25.68 -2.05 -0.30
CA ARG A 195 25.47 -3.50 -0.42
C ARG A 195 24.54 -4.05 0.66
N ASP A 196 24.71 -3.62 1.90
CA ASP A 196 23.93 -4.13 3.03
C ASP A 196 22.46 -3.72 2.91
N PHE A 197 22.19 -2.45 2.63
CA PHE A 197 20.82 -1.96 2.40
C PHE A 197 20.16 -2.66 1.20
N ARG A 198 20.93 -2.94 0.14
CA ARG A 198 20.43 -3.67 -1.01
C ARG A 198 20.01 -5.09 -0.65
N ALA A 199 20.83 -5.80 0.12
CA ALA A 199 20.51 -7.16 0.58
C ALA A 199 19.25 -7.19 1.44
N VAL A 200 19.12 -6.25 2.38
CA VAL A 200 17.92 -6.13 3.24
C VAL A 200 16.66 -5.85 2.42
N LEU A 201 16.72 -4.96 1.43
CA LEU A 201 15.57 -4.65 0.58
C LEU A 201 15.17 -5.81 -0.33
N TRP A 202 16.14 -6.57 -0.85
CA TRP A 202 15.84 -7.80 -1.60
C TRP A 202 15.24 -8.89 -0.72
N ALA A 203 15.77 -9.06 0.50
CA ALA A 203 15.20 -9.98 1.48
C ALA A 203 13.76 -9.58 1.82
N LEU A 204 13.49 -8.29 2.05
CA LEU A 204 12.16 -7.77 2.29
C LEU A 204 11.23 -7.99 1.08
N ALA A 205 11.68 -7.70 -0.13
CA ALA A 205 10.90 -7.94 -1.35
C ALA A 205 10.56 -9.42 -1.54
N GLY A 206 11.53 -10.32 -1.31
CA GLY A 206 11.32 -11.76 -1.36
C GLY A 206 10.33 -12.25 -0.30
N ALA A 207 10.47 -11.79 0.95
CA ALA A 207 9.55 -12.13 2.03
C ALA A 207 8.12 -11.63 1.74
N LEU A 208 7.97 -10.39 1.28
CA LEU A 208 6.69 -9.84 0.84
C LEU A 208 6.09 -10.65 -0.32
N PHE A 209 6.91 -11.11 -1.27
CA PHE A 209 6.43 -11.94 -2.37
C PHE A 209 5.91 -13.31 -1.87
N VAL A 210 6.60 -13.94 -0.92
CA VAL A 210 6.11 -15.16 -0.26
C VAL A 210 4.77 -14.91 0.42
N VAL A 211 4.65 -13.80 1.17
CA VAL A 211 3.37 -13.41 1.78
C VAL A 211 2.28 -13.27 0.71
N LEU A 212 2.57 -12.56 -0.38
CA LEU A 212 1.63 -12.37 -1.50
C LEU A 212 1.14 -13.69 -2.08
N VAL A 213 2.05 -14.64 -2.34
CA VAL A 213 1.69 -15.97 -2.87
C VAL A 213 0.77 -16.70 -1.89
N LEU A 214 1.10 -16.69 -0.60
CA LEU A 214 0.33 -17.37 0.44
C LEU A 214 -1.02 -16.69 0.75
N THR A 215 -1.27 -15.45 0.32
CA THR A 215 -2.64 -14.88 0.36
C THR A 215 -3.60 -15.62 -0.58
N SER A 216 -3.09 -16.34 -1.59
CA SER A 216 -3.88 -16.99 -2.64
C SER A 216 -4.84 -16.04 -3.39
N SER A 217 -4.52 -14.74 -3.42
CA SER A 217 -5.35 -13.71 -4.06
C SER A 217 -4.96 -13.53 -5.53
N ARG A 218 -5.81 -13.99 -6.46
CA ARG A 218 -5.61 -13.80 -7.91
C ARG A 218 -5.45 -12.33 -8.29
N GLY A 219 -6.27 -11.45 -7.71
CA GLY A 219 -6.19 -10.00 -7.95
C GLY A 219 -4.87 -9.40 -7.47
N GLY A 220 -4.33 -9.87 -6.35
CA GLY A 220 -3.02 -9.46 -5.85
C GLY A 220 -1.88 -9.86 -6.79
N LEU A 221 -1.90 -11.11 -7.28
CA LEU A 221 -0.90 -11.60 -8.24
C LEU A 221 -0.96 -10.87 -9.58
N LEU A 222 -2.16 -10.58 -10.09
CA LEU A 222 -2.34 -9.79 -11.32
C LEU A 222 -1.85 -8.35 -11.14
N SER A 223 -2.16 -7.72 -10.00
CA SER A 223 -1.66 -6.38 -9.66
C SER A 223 -0.13 -6.35 -9.58
N PHE A 224 0.47 -7.35 -8.94
CA PHE A 224 1.93 -7.50 -8.91
C PHE A 224 2.52 -7.68 -10.30
N ALA A 225 1.95 -8.56 -11.12
CA ALA A 225 2.41 -8.79 -12.49
C ALA A 225 2.36 -7.50 -13.33
N ALA A 226 1.28 -6.72 -13.23
CA ALA A 226 1.15 -5.43 -13.91
C ALA A 226 2.19 -4.42 -13.42
N ALA A 227 2.41 -4.33 -12.10
CA ALA A 227 3.41 -3.43 -11.50
C ALA A 227 4.84 -3.82 -11.90
N ALA A 228 5.19 -5.11 -11.86
CA ALA A 228 6.48 -5.63 -12.28
C ALA A 228 6.71 -5.42 -13.79
N GLY A 229 5.71 -5.71 -14.61
CA GLY A 229 5.75 -5.47 -16.06
C GLY A 229 5.98 -4.00 -16.40
N THR A 230 5.29 -3.09 -15.69
CA THR A 230 5.48 -1.64 -15.85
C THR A 230 6.89 -1.21 -15.45
N LEU A 231 7.40 -1.71 -14.31
CA LEU A 231 8.76 -1.43 -13.87
C LEU A 231 9.81 -1.90 -14.89
N ILE A 232 9.66 -3.11 -15.43
CA ILE A 232 10.55 -3.66 -16.45
C ILE A 232 10.49 -2.82 -17.73
N ALA A 233 9.30 -2.47 -18.21
CA ALA A 233 9.12 -1.62 -19.38
C ALA A 233 9.80 -0.26 -19.22
N LEU A 234 9.59 0.41 -18.08
CA LEU A 234 10.25 1.68 -17.75
C LEU A 234 11.78 1.55 -17.69
N ARG A 235 12.30 0.45 -17.12
CA ARG A 235 13.75 0.19 -17.07
C ARG A 235 14.35 -0.03 -18.44
N ILE A 236 13.65 -0.74 -19.31
CA ILE A 236 14.07 -0.94 -20.70
C ILE A 236 14.11 0.41 -21.42
N TRP A 237 13.04 1.21 -21.33
CA TRP A 237 12.98 2.53 -21.98
C TRP A 237 14.05 3.52 -21.49
N GLN A 238 14.46 3.43 -20.23
CA GLN A 238 15.51 4.30 -19.68
C GLN A 238 16.93 3.86 -20.05
N SER A 239 17.11 2.71 -20.72
CA SER A 239 18.45 2.22 -21.08
C SER A 239 19.10 3.13 -22.15
N PRO A 240 20.26 3.75 -21.87
CA PRO A 240 20.93 4.67 -22.81
C PRO A 240 21.20 4.05 -24.18
N ARG A 241 21.37 2.72 -24.23
CA ARG A 241 21.60 1.96 -25.46
C ARG A 241 20.43 2.03 -26.45
N LEU A 242 19.19 2.15 -25.97
CA LEU A 242 18.02 2.30 -26.83
C LEU A 242 17.85 3.74 -27.33
N LEU A 243 18.20 4.74 -26.49
CA LEU A 243 18.17 6.16 -26.89
C LEU A 243 19.26 6.52 -27.92
N GLN A 244 20.34 5.73 -27.96
CA GLN A 244 21.44 5.87 -28.92
C GLN A 244 21.22 5.11 -30.24
N ASN A 245 20.23 4.21 -30.34
CA ASN A 245 19.95 3.47 -31.57
C ASN A 245 18.91 4.22 -32.43
N PRO A 246 19.29 4.80 -33.58
CA PRO A 246 18.38 5.61 -34.41
C PRO A 246 17.18 4.83 -34.95
N ARG A 247 17.28 3.50 -35.13
CA ARG A 247 16.16 2.66 -35.59
C ARG A 247 15.08 2.47 -34.51
N ALA A 248 15.45 2.51 -33.24
CA ALA A 248 14.50 2.38 -32.14
C ALA A 248 13.64 3.65 -31.96
N ARG A 249 14.15 4.83 -32.35
CA ARG A 249 13.39 6.09 -32.29
C ARG A 249 12.18 6.11 -33.23
N VAL A 250 12.27 5.44 -34.38
CA VAL A 250 11.18 5.41 -35.37
C VAL A 250 9.96 4.61 -34.87
N LEU A 251 10.19 3.58 -34.05
CA LEU A 251 9.12 2.74 -33.50
C LEU A 251 8.41 3.35 -32.28
N ILE A 252 9.03 4.34 -31.62
CA ILE A 252 8.53 4.92 -30.36
C ILE A 252 7.65 6.17 -30.62
N GLY A 253 7.41 6.53 -31.89
CA GLY A 253 6.55 7.65 -32.25
C GLY A 253 7.16 8.99 -31.85
N GLY A 254 8.29 9.32 -32.49
CA GLY A 254 8.82 10.69 -32.49
C GLY A 254 7.90 11.64 -33.23
#